data_AF-A0AAP0ZIB5-F1
#
_entry.id   AF-A0AAP0ZIB5-F1
#
_cell.length_a   1.000
_cell.length_b   1.000
_cell.length_c   1.000
_cell.angle_alpha   90.00
_cell.angle_beta   90.00
_cell.angle_gamma   90.00
#
_symmetry.space_group_name_H-M   'P 1'
#
loop_
_entity.id
_entity.type
_entity.pdbx_description
1 polymer ?
#
loop_
_entity_poly.entity_id
_entity_poly.type
_entity_poly.pdbx_seq_one_letter_code
_entity_poly.pdbx_strand_id
1 'polypeptide(L)' 'MRDPQTGELVSKSTLAKRKKVLDPQTGELVSKGTLAARKKVLDPQTGEIVSKGALAGRQKKRLNHPGA' A
#
# COMPACT_ATOMS: atom_id res chain seq x y z
N MET A 1 -3.14 -19.49 -17.33
CA MET A 1 -4.57 -19.23 -17.69
C MET A 1 -4.62 -18.02 -18.58
N ARG A 2 -5.61 -17.89 -19.44
CA ARG A 2 -5.73 -16.73 -20.32
C ARG A 2 -6.31 -15.54 -19.55
N ASP A 3 -5.69 -14.39 -19.66
CA ASP A 3 -6.14 -13.14 -19.05
C ASP A 3 -7.44 -12.69 -19.73
N PRO A 4 -8.55 -12.49 -19.01
CA PRO A 4 -9.79 -12.06 -19.62
C PRO A 4 -9.74 -10.62 -20.15
N GLN A 5 -8.79 -9.81 -19.69
CA GLN A 5 -8.63 -8.41 -20.11
C GLN A 5 -7.72 -8.26 -21.33
N THR A 6 -6.66 -9.06 -21.43
CA THR A 6 -5.62 -8.91 -22.47
C THR A 6 -5.51 -10.10 -23.41
N GLY A 7 -6.10 -11.26 -23.07
CA GLY A 7 -5.99 -12.49 -23.85
C GLY A 7 -4.63 -13.20 -23.73
N GLU A 8 -3.71 -12.70 -22.89
CA GLU A 8 -2.38 -13.27 -22.71
C GLU A 8 -2.34 -14.42 -21.69
N LEU A 9 -1.30 -15.26 -21.74
CA LEU A 9 -1.08 -16.27 -20.70
C LEU A 9 -0.54 -15.61 -19.43
N VAL A 10 -1.33 -15.64 -18.37
CA VAL A 10 -1.01 -15.10 -17.05
C VAL A 10 -1.17 -16.17 -15.96
N SER A 11 -0.44 -16.03 -14.87
CA SER A 11 -0.59 -16.89 -13.69
C SER A 11 -1.82 -16.50 -12.87
N LYS A 12 -2.40 -17.46 -12.15
CA LYS A 12 -3.52 -17.22 -11.20
C LYS A 12 -3.16 -16.15 -10.17
N SER A 13 -1.92 -16.16 -9.69
CA SER A 13 -1.45 -15.23 -8.67
C SER A 13 -1.34 -13.80 -9.21
N THR A 14 -0.87 -13.62 -10.44
CA THR A 14 -0.82 -12.29 -11.08
C THR A 14 -2.23 -11.72 -11.28
N LEU A 15 -3.18 -12.54 -11.75
CA LEU A 15 -4.57 -12.09 -11.91
C LEU A 15 -5.21 -11.75 -10.55
N ALA A 16 -4.95 -12.55 -9.50
CA ALA A 16 -5.44 -12.29 -8.16
C ALA A 16 -4.89 -10.98 -7.56
N LYS A 17 -3.65 -10.59 -7.88
CA LYS A 17 -3.04 -9.32 -7.47
C LYS A 17 -3.72 -8.10 -8.10
N ARG A 18 -4.37 -8.26 -9.26
CA ARG A 18 -5.13 -7.18 -9.93
C ARG A 18 -6.46 -6.87 -9.25
N LYS A 19 -6.92 -7.72 -8.31
CA LYS A 19 -8.15 -7.45 -7.56
C LYS A 19 -7.99 -6.17 -6.74
N LYS A 20 -8.73 -5.14 -7.15
CA LYS A 20 -8.89 -3.90 -6.39
C LYS A 20 -9.98 -4.05 -5.34
N VAL A 21 -9.91 -3.22 -4.31
CA VAL A 21 -10.89 -3.12 -3.21
C VAL A 21 -11.34 -1.68 -3.09
N LEU A 22 -12.58 -1.47 -2.65
CA LEU A 22 -13.11 -0.13 -2.41
C LEU A 22 -12.41 0.48 -1.19
N ASP A 23 -11.85 1.67 -1.37
CA ASP A 23 -11.31 2.46 -0.28
C ASP A 23 -12.45 3.23 0.40
N PRO A 24 -12.76 2.95 1.67
CA PRO A 24 -13.88 3.61 2.36
C PRO A 24 -13.65 5.10 2.63
N GLN A 25 -12.41 5.60 2.58
CA GLN A 25 -12.13 7.02 2.79
C GLN A 25 -12.36 7.87 1.54
N THR A 26 -12.17 7.28 0.36
CA THR A 26 -12.19 8.03 -0.92
C THR A 26 -13.26 7.54 -1.89
N GLY A 27 -13.83 6.36 -1.68
CA GLY A 27 -14.76 5.73 -2.62
C GLY A 27 -14.09 5.15 -3.86
N GLU A 28 -12.76 5.14 -3.92
CA GLU A 28 -12.01 4.66 -5.10
C GLU A 28 -11.68 3.17 -5.01
N LEU A 29 -11.63 2.49 -6.17
CA LEU A 29 -11.06 1.15 -6.25
C LEU A 29 -9.52 1.22 -6.26
N VAL A 30 -8.89 0.72 -5.20
CA VAL A 30 -7.44 0.73 -5.00
C VAL A 30 -6.88 -0.69 -4.80
N SER A 31 -5.56 -0.86 -4.91
CA SER A 31 -4.92 -2.14 -4.57
C SER A 31 -4.99 -2.39 -3.06
N LYS A 32 -4.98 -3.66 -2.64
CA LYS A 32 -4.91 -4.02 -1.20
C LYS A 32 -3.69 -3.41 -0.49
N GLY A 33 -2.55 -3.31 -1.18
CA GLY A 33 -1.34 -2.69 -0.64
C GLY A 33 -1.51 -1.19 -0.42
N THR A 34 -2.10 -0.49 -1.39
CA THR A 34 -2.44 0.94 -1.28
C THR A 34 -3.37 1.19 -0.09
N LEU A 35 -4.43 0.39 0.04
CA LEU A 35 -5.36 0.51 1.17
C LEU A 35 -4.66 0.26 2.51
N ALA A 36 -3.80 -0.76 2.59
CA ALA A 36 -3.03 -1.05 3.80
C ALA A 36 -2.07 0.09 4.18
N ALA A 37 -1.48 0.77 3.20
CA ALA A 37 -0.59 1.92 3.41
C ALA A 37 -1.34 3.15 3.93
N ARG A 38 -2.63 3.32 3.60
CA ARG A 38 -3.47 4.43 4.07
C ARG A 38 -3.91 4.29 5.54
N LYS A 39 -3.86 3.07 6.12
CA LYS A 39 -4.20 2.82 7.53
C LYS A 39 -3.42 3.75 8.47
N LYS A 40 -4.13 4.38 9.42
CA LYS A 40 -3.54 5.29 10.40
C LYS A 40 -2.86 4.52 11.53
N VAL A 41 -1.71 5.01 11.98
CA VAL A 41 -0.86 4.47 13.04
C VAL A 41 -0.15 5.61 13.76
N LEU A 42 0.25 5.39 15.01
CA LEU A 42 1.08 6.33 15.77
C LEU A 42 2.55 6.24 15.30
N ASP A 43 3.18 7.37 14.98
CA ASP A 43 4.64 7.45 14.82
C ASP A 43 5.28 7.49 16.22
N PRO A 44 6.04 6.46 16.62
CA PRO A 44 6.55 6.36 17.98
C PRO A 44 7.61 7.41 18.32
N GLN A 45 8.21 8.07 17.32
CA GLN A 45 9.24 9.08 17.56
C GLN A 45 8.66 10.49 17.72
N THR A 46 7.54 10.79 17.06
CA THR A 46 6.92 12.14 17.10
C THR A 46 5.62 12.18 17.88
N GLY A 47 5.00 11.03 18.16
CA GLY A 47 3.67 10.95 18.76
C GLY A 47 2.53 11.32 17.80
N GLU A 48 2.80 11.52 16.50
CA GLU A 48 1.78 11.90 15.53
C GLU A 48 1.03 10.70 14.97
N ILE A 49 -0.27 10.85 14.70
CA ILE A 49 -1.04 9.86 13.95
C ILE A 49 -0.81 10.07 12.45
N VAL A 50 -0.13 9.14 11.81
CA VAL A 50 0.24 9.16 10.38
C VAL A 50 -0.28 7.93 9.63
N SER A 51 -0.21 7.90 8.30
CA SER A 51 -0.50 6.68 7.55
C SER A 51 0.67 5.69 7.63
N LYS A 52 0.41 4.38 7.52
CA LYS A 52 1.47 3.35 7.50
C LYS A 52 2.51 3.61 6.41
N GLY A 53 2.08 4.06 5.23
CA GLY A 53 2.98 4.42 4.15
C GLY A 53 3.88 5.61 4.50
N ALA A 54 3.31 6.64 5.14
CA ALA A 54 4.09 7.79 5.61
C ALA A 54 5.09 7.37 6.69
N LEU A 55 4.67 6.53 7.65
CA LEU A 55 5.55 6.00 8.69
C LEU A 55 6.72 5.21 8.09
N ALA A 56 6.46 4.32 7.14
CA ALA A 56 7.51 3.57 6.46
C ALA A 56 8.50 4.49 5.72
N GLY A 57 8.01 5.56 5.09
CA GLY A 57 8.85 6.58 4.46
C GLY A 57 9.74 7.32 5.48
N ARG A 58 9.19 7.70 6.64
CA ARG A 58 9.94 8.31 7.74
C ARG A 58 11.00 7.35 8.29
N GLN A 59 10.64 6.09 8.53
CA GLN A 59 11.57 5.06 9.00
C GLN A 59 12.72 4.84 8.02
N LYS A 60 12.43 4.76 6.72
CA LYS A 60 13.47 4.65 5.67
C LYS A 60 14.39 5.88 5.67
N LYS A 61 13.82 7.08 5.80
CA LYS A 61 14.64 8.31 5.86
C LYS A 61 15.55 8.32 7.08
N ARG A 62 15.05 7.92 8.26
CA ARG A 62 15.81 7.78 9.51
C ARG A 62 16.92 6.73 9.42
N LEU A 63 16.63 5.60 8.77
CA LEU A 63 17.63 4.56 8.53
C LEU A 63 18.78 5.07 7.64
N ASN A 64 18.45 5.88 6.63
CA ASN A 64 19.44 6.46 5.73
C ASN A 64 20.17 7.68 6.33
N HIS A 65 19.65 8.26 7.42
CA HIS A 65 20.22 9.41 8.12
C HIS A 65 20.14 9.19 9.64
N PRO A 66 20.91 8.24 10.19
CA PRO A 66 20.88 7.96 11.62
C PRO A 66 21.46 9.17 12.37
N GLY A 67 20.61 9.96 13.01
CA GLY A 67 21.01 11.11 13.84
C GLY A 67 20.26 12.43 13.62
N ALA A 68 19.23 12.48 12.77
CA ALA A 68 18.34 13.64 12.61
C ALA A 68 17.18 13.66 13.62
#